data_AF-A0A534W1L8-F1
#
_entry.id   AF-A0A534W1L8-F1
#
_cell.length_a   1.000
_cell.length_b   1.000
_cell.length_c   1.000
_cell.angle_alpha   90.00
_cell.angle_beta   90.00
_cell.angle_gamma   90.00
#
_symmetry.space_group_name_H-M   'P 1'
#
loop_
_entity.id
_entity.type
_entity.pdbx_description
1 polymer ?
#
loop_
_entity_poly.entity_id
_entity_poly.type
_entity_poly.pdbx_seq_one_letter_code
_entity_poly.pdbx_strand_id
1 'polypeptide(L)'
;MGAQMTAELGHERSGGPASTGHGMVGSGVALIAATVFAVPPVSFAVQETRGDECLVEVHDHGGNVPDGSTLCQVASGKVCTFSLQLCRNQPGCVPAAFEKTIRTTGHCHPRKLEITPTQSPCGSFVGIKVRTKKNGKKMGACTIRVAAKSSDKPARKDIDTITLECLPAGPGPCPIRTVFLILMENNDWSSIKDSPSAPYINRTLLPTASHAEQYYNPPNLHPSLPNYLWLEAGTNFGILNDDLPSQNHQSTSNHLVNLLEAAGLSWRTYQEDISGTACPLTNVGMYDVNHDPFVYFDDVTQENDPSASRCIEHVRPYSELQTDLINDTVARYNFITPHLCHDMHDACPPLNDPVLQGDTWLSTEVPKILASPAYLDNGALFILWDEGGSGDGPIGMIVLSPKAKGGGYRNTIHYTHSSTLRTVEEIFGVTPMLGGAASATDLRDLFVSFP
;
A
#
# COMPACT_ATOMS: atom_id res chain seq x y z
N MET A 1 -15.60 50.05 -39.83
CA MET A 1 -16.60 50.44 -40.85
C MET A 1 -16.82 49.20 -41.72
N GLY A 2 -17.76 48.30 -41.44
CA GLY A 2 -19.19 48.54 -41.27
C GLY A 2 -19.85 48.44 -42.64
N ALA A 3 -19.99 47.23 -43.19
CA ALA A 3 -20.71 46.97 -44.43
C ALA A 3 -21.93 46.11 -44.12
N GLN A 4 -23.09 46.63 -44.51
CA GLN A 4 -24.42 46.06 -44.37
C GLN A 4 -24.99 45.82 -45.78
N MET A 5 -25.97 44.91 -45.86
CA MET A 5 -27.05 44.79 -46.85
C MET A 5 -27.04 43.64 -47.91
N THR A 6 -27.99 42.73 -47.68
CA THR A 6 -29.10 42.24 -48.56
C THR A 6 -28.86 41.21 -49.67
N ALA A 7 -29.34 39.98 -49.40
CA ALA A 7 -30.53 39.26 -49.93
C ALA A 7 -30.79 39.05 -51.45
N GLU A 8 -31.53 37.93 -51.70
CA GLU A 8 -32.20 37.40 -52.92
C GLU A 8 -31.36 36.47 -53.85
N LEU A 9 -31.82 35.34 -54.42
CA LEU A 9 -33.16 34.76 -54.72
C LEU A 9 -33.08 33.26 -55.16
N GLY A 10 -34.11 32.46 -54.83
CA GLY A 10 -34.76 31.35 -55.61
C GLY A 10 -34.03 30.01 -55.90
N HIS A 11 -34.67 28.85 -56.17
CA HIS A 11 -36.06 28.35 -56.15
C HIS A 11 -36.06 26.84 -56.57
N GLU A 12 -37.08 26.07 -56.16
CA GLU A 12 -37.82 24.96 -56.87
C GLU A 12 -38.31 23.89 -55.85
N ARG A 13 -39.61 23.91 -55.46
CA ARG A 13 -40.80 23.20 -56.03
C ARG A 13 -40.78 21.68 -55.75
N SER A 14 -41.85 21.00 -55.33
CA SER A 14 -43.29 21.28 -55.18
C SER A 14 -44.00 20.07 -54.55
N GLY A 15 -45.14 20.26 -53.86
CA GLY A 15 -46.21 19.25 -53.80
C GLY A 15 -46.83 18.95 -52.42
N GLY A 16 -47.93 19.63 -52.08
CA GLY A 16 -49.01 19.08 -51.22
C GLY A 16 -50.16 18.53 -52.09
N PRO A 17 -51.37 18.25 -51.56
CA PRO A 17 -51.89 18.59 -50.24
C PRO A 17 -52.70 17.48 -49.49
N ALA A 18 -53.24 17.91 -48.36
CA ALA A 18 -53.97 17.23 -47.28
C ALA A 18 -55.31 16.53 -47.60
N SER A 19 -55.79 15.64 -46.71
CA SER A 19 -57.00 15.89 -45.88
C SER A 19 -57.28 14.79 -44.84
N THR A 20 -57.52 15.26 -43.61
CA THR A 20 -58.39 14.80 -42.50
C THR A 20 -59.22 13.50 -42.58
N GLY A 21 -59.25 12.75 -41.47
CA GLY A 21 -60.32 11.80 -41.13
C GLY A 21 -60.19 11.24 -39.71
N HIS A 22 -61.22 11.43 -38.88
CA HIS A 22 -61.36 10.93 -37.50
C HIS A 22 -61.26 9.38 -37.40
N GLY A 23 -60.71 8.88 -36.29
CA GLY A 23 -60.72 7.45 -35.94
C GLY A 23 -61.08 7.22 -34.47
N MET A 24 -62.24 6.59 -34.25
CA MET A 24 -62.76 6.13 -32.95
C MET A 24 -61.95 4.97 -32.36
N VAL A 25 -62.08 4.88 -31.03
CA VAL A 25 -61.67 3.86 -30.08
C VAL A 25 -61.86 2.41 -30.57
N GLY A 26 -60.82 1.58 -30.42
CA GLY A 26 -60.89 0.13 -30.50
C GLY A 26 -59.85 -0.49 -29.56
N SER A 27 -60.31 -1.09 -28.46
CA SER A 27 -59.50 -1.85 -27.52
C SER A 27 -58.84 -3.06 -28.20
N GLY A 28 -57.52 -3.01 -28.35
CA GLY A 28 -56.69 -4.15 -28.72
C GLY A 28 -55.67 -4.39 -27.61
N VAL A 29 -55.87 -5.45 -26.83
CA VAL A 29 -54.88 -5.97 -25.89
C VAL A 29 -53.69 -6.51 -26.70
N ALA A 30 -52.62 -5.74 -26.77
CA ALA A 30 -51.34 -6.21 -27.30
C ALA A 30 -50.52 -6.82 -26.16
N LEU A 31 -50.32 -8.14 -26.20
CA LEU A 31 -49.26 -8.79 -25.42
C LEU A 31 -47.91 -8.22 -25.87
N ILE A 32 -47.32 -7.37 -25.05
CA ILE A 32 -45.91 -7.00 -25.18
C ILE A 32 -45.12 -8.17 -24.59
N ALA A 33 -44.57 -9.01 -25.45
CA ALA A 33 -43.56 -9.98 -25.07
C ALA A 33 -42.33 -9.19 -24.59
N ALA A 34 -42.11 -9.16 -23.28
CA ALA A 34 -40.86 -8.69 -22.71
C ALA A 34 -39.75 -9.66 -23.12
N THR A 35 -39.00 -9.31 -24.17
CA THR A 35 -37.70 -9.92 -24.44
C THR A 35 -36.75 -9.51 -23.32
N VAL A 36 -36.69 -10.34 -22.28
CA VAL A 36 -35.61 -10.34 -21.31
C VAL A 36 -34.32 -10.61 -22.11
N PHE A 37 -33.53 -9.56 -22.34
CA PHE A 37 -32.12 -9.77 -22.66
C PHE A 37 -31.49 -10.35 -21.40
N ALA A 38 -31.41 -11.68 -21.34
CA ALA A 38 -30.52 -12.35 -20.42
C ALA A 38 -29.10 -11.93 -20.81
N VAL A 39 -28.56 -10.95 -20.10
CA VAL A 39 -27.11 -10.72 -20.08
C VAL A 39 -26.53 -12.01 -19.51
N PRO A 40 -25.76 -12.81 -20.28
CA PRO A 40 -25.11 -13.97 -19.71
C PRO A 40 -24.22 -13.46 -18.57
N PRO A 41 -24.18 -14.13 -17.40
CA PRO A 41 -23.19 -13.78 -16.41
C PRO A 41 -21.84 -13.91 -17.10
N VAL A 42 -21.13 -12.80 -17.24
CA VAL A 42 -19.72 -12.81 -17.56
C VAL A 42 -19.06 -13.38 -16.32
N SER A 43 -19.03 -14.71 -16.25
CA SER A 43 -18.13 -15.39 -15.36
C SER A 43 -16.75 -14.95 -15.83
N PHE A 44 -16.07 -14.14 -15.03
CA PHE A 44 -14.62 -14.11 -15.06
C PHE A 44 -14.20 -15.52 -14.70
N ALA A 45 -14.07 -16.39 -15.71
CA ALA A 45 -13.27 -17.58 -15.57
C ALA A 45 -11.88 -17.04 -15.25
N VAL A 46 -11.49 -17.14 -13.97
CA VAL A 46 -10.08 -17.02 -13.58
C VAL A 46 -9.36 -17.95 -14.52
N GLN A 47 -8.57 -17.38 -15.43
CA GLN A 47 -7.84 -18.16 -16.40
C GLN A 47 -6.78 -18.91 -15.60
N GLU A 48 -7.11 -20.14 -15.19
CA GLU A 48 -6.24 -21.00 -14.39
C GLU A 48 -4.89 -21.10 -15.12
N THR A 49 -3.87 -20.49 -14.53
CA THR A 49 -2.53 -20.54 -15.10
C THR A 49 -2.02 -21.97 -14.97
N ARG A 50 -1.68 -22.58 -16.10
CA ARG A 50 -0.96 -23.86 -16.14
C ARG A 50 0.52 -23.59 -15.88
N GLY A 51 0.83 -23.02 -14.72
CA GLY A 51 2.19 -22.76 -14.25
C GLY A 51 2.71 -23.99 -13.49
N ASP A 52 3.95 -24.38 -13.77
CA ASP A 52 4.66 -25.40 -12.99
C ASP A 52 5.04 -24.89 -11.57
N GLU A 53 4.90 -23.58 -11.30
CA GLU A 53 5.29 -22.82 -10.09
C GLU A 53 4.18 -22.69 -9.01
N CYS A 54 3.15 -23.55 -9.06
CA CYS A 54 1.92 -23.41 -8.26
C CYS A 54 1.62 -24.63 -7.36
N LEU A 55 2.46 -25.66 -7.39
CA LEU A 55 2.20 -26.93 -6.72
C LEU A 55 2.46 -26.86 -5.23
N VAL A 56 3.43 -26.06 -4.81
CA VAL A 56 3.87 -25.91 -3.44
C VAL A 56 4.23 -24.46 -3.16
N GLU A 57 4.04 -24.01 -1.92
CA GLU A 57 4.64 -22.75 -1.44
C GLU A 57 5.03 -22.89 0.02
N VAL A 58 5.99 -22.08 0.45
CA VAL A 58 6.28 -21.87 1.88
C VAL A 58 5.55 -20.62 2.35
N HIS A 59 4.84 -20.70 3.46
CA HIS A 59 4.19 -19.55 4.07
C HIS A 59 4.79 -19.24 5.44
N ASP A 60 4.83 -17.96 5.80
CA ASP A 60 5.04 -17.49 7.17
C ASP A 60 3.73 -16.94 7.76
N HIS A 61 3.78 -16.14 8.84
CA HIS A 61 2.59 -15.55 9.42
C HIS A 61 1.97 -14.42 8.56
N GLY A 62 2.73 -13.84 7.64
CA GLY A 62 2.30 -12.81 6.69
C GLY A 62 1.73 -13.37 5.38
N GLY A 63 1.91 -14.67 5.11
CA GLY A 63 1.37 -15.34 3.92
C GLY A 63 2.47 -16.02 3.11
N ASN A 64 2.34 -15.99 1.77
CA ASN A 64 3.29 -16.61 0.86
C ASN A 64 4.69 -16.01 1.01
N VAL A 65 5.71 -16.86 1.03
CA VAL A 65 7.13 -16.50 1.00
C VAL A 65 7.65 -16.85 -0.40
N PRO A 66 7.88 -15.87 -1.29
CA PRO A 66 8.18 -16.11 -2.70
C PRO A 66 9.44 -16.97 -2.91
N ASP A 67 9.49 -17.70 -4.02
CA ASP A 67 10.71 -18.43 -4.43
C ASP A 67 11.90 -17.46 -4.57
N GLY A 68 13.07 -17.90 -4.11
CA GLY A 68 14.31 -17.13 -4.06
C GLY A 68 14.42 -16.13 -2.90
N SER A 69 13.35 -15.89 -2.14
CA SER A 69 13.33 -14.86 -1.09
C SER A 69 14.25 -15.16 0.10
N THR A 70 14.60 -14.10 0.85
CA THR A 70 15.43 -14.20 2.05
C THR A 70 14.71 -13.64 3.28
N LEU A 71 14.34 -14.51 4.21
CA LEU A 71 13.82 -14.14 5.53
C LEU A 71 14.99 -13.97 6.49
N CYS A 72 15.10 -12.81 7.13
CA CYS A 72 16.12 -12.56 8.14
C CYS A 72 15.51 -12.30 9.53
N GLN A 73 16.15 -12.75 10.60
CA GLN A 73 15.76 -12.51 11.99
C GLN A 73 17.00 -12.25 12.85
N VAL A 74 16.83 -11.49 13.93
CA VAL A 74 17.86 -11.30 14.96
C VAL A 74 17.81 -12.45 15.97
N ALA A 75 18.96 -13.00 16.34
CA ALA A 75 19.03 -14.14 17.24
C ALA A 75 18.62 -13.79 18.67
N SER A 76 17.71 -14.57 19.24
CA SER A 76 17.59 -14.68 20.69
C SER A 76 18.70 -15.58 21.22
N GLY A 77 19.70 -14.97 21.88
CA GLY A 77 20.96 -15.62 22.22
C GLY A 77 21.81 -15.94 21.00
N LYS A 78 21.65 -17.15 20.43
CA LYS A 78 22.43 -17.61 19.25
C LYS A 78 21.55 -18.22 18.15
N VAL A 79 20.23 -18.18 18.32
CA VAL A 79 19.28 -18.92 17.49
C VAL A 79 18.13 -17.99 17.07
N CYS A 80 17.73 -18.10 15.82
CA CYS A 80 16.51 -17.53 15.26
C CYS A 80 15.53 -18.66 14.97
N THR A 81 14.24 -18.43 15.19
CA THR A 81 13.20 -19.43 14.98
C THR A 81 12.19 -18.85 14.00
N PHE A 82 12.24 -19.34 12.77
CA PHE A 82 11.32 -18.95 11.70
C PHE A 82 10.10 -19.86 11.77
N SER A 83 8.91 -19.29 11.98
CA SER A 83 7.66 -20.04 12.01
C SER A 83 7.13 -20.17 10.58
N LEU A 84 7.23 -21.36 9.99
CA LEU A 84 6.89 -21.60 8.58
C LEU A 84 5.90 -22.75 8.45
N GLN A 85 5.01 -22.70 7.47
CA GLN A 85 4.16 -23.82 7.07
C GLN A 85 4.35 -24.11 5.58
N LEU A 86 4.05 -25.34 5.17
CA LEU A 86 4.13 -25.75 3.78
C LEU A 86 2.72 -25.90 3.22
N CYS A 87 2.46 -25.28 2.08
CA CYS A 87 1.17 -25.27 1.41
C CYS A 87 1.27 -25.94 0.04
N ARG A 88 0.15 -26.46 -0.46
CA ARG A 88 0.07 -27.07 -1.79
C ARG A 88 -1.22 -26.66 -2.49
N ASN A 89 -1.22 -26.70 -3.82
CA ASN A 89 -2.37 -26.35 -4.67
C ASN A 89 -2.90 -24.95 -4.36
N GLN A 90 -2.10 -23.93 -4.70
CA GLN A 90 -2.42 -22.55 -4.35
C GLN A 90 -3.74 -22.07 -4.97
N PRO A 91 -4.46 -21.16 -4.28
CA PRO A 91 -5.67 -20.54 -4.82
C PRO A 91 -5.40 -19.91 -6.19
N GLY A 92 -6.24 -20.21 -7.18
CA GLY A 92 -6.10 -19.69 -8.55
C GLY A 92 -5.29 -20.57 -9.51
N CYS A 93 -4.67 -21.65 -9.03
CA CYS A 93 -3.96 -22.61 -9.85
C CYS A 93 -4.75 -23.92 -10.04
N VAL A 94 -4.49 -24.65 -11.12
CA VAL A 94 -5.09 -25.98 -11.37
C VAL A 94 -4.59 -26.96 -10.30
N PRO A 95 -5.46 -27.50 -9.42
CA PRO A 95 -5.02 -28.41 -8.37
C PRO A 95 -4.34 -29.67 -8.93
N ALA A 96 -3.41 -30.22 -8.17
CA ALA A 96 -2.70 -31.45 -8.51
C ALA A 96 -2.86 -32.49 -7.40
N ALA A 97 -2.89 -33.76 -7.81
CA ALA A 97 -2.84 -34.87 -6.86
C ALA A 97 -1.40 -35.19 -6.45
N PHE A 98 -1.19 -35.53 -5.18
CA PHE A 98 0.09 -35.98 -4.63
C PHE A 98 -0.09 -37.28 -3.86
N GLU A 99 0.65 -38.33 -4.24
CA GLU A 99 0.66 -39.61 -3.52
C GLU A 99 1.63 -39.64 -2.33
N LYS A 100 2.56 -38.68 -2.26
CA LYS A 100 3.66 -38.68 -1.28
C LYS A 100 3.64 -37.40 -0.45
N THR A 101 4.06 -37.52 0.81
CA THR A 101 4.38 -36.36 1.66
C THR A 101 5.48 -35.53 1.01
N ILE A 102 5.24 -34.23 0.85
CA ILE A 102 6.24 -33.27 0.40
C ILE A 102 6.99 -32.79 1.64
N ARG A 103 8.32 -32.90 1.60
CA ARG A 103 9.20 -32.50 2.71
C ARG A 103 10.23 -31.53 2.20
N THR A 104 10.52 -30.52 3.01
CA THR A 104 11.61 -29.61 2.71
C THR A 104 12.98 -30.22 3.02
N THR A 105 13.99 -29.71 2.32
CA THR A 105 15.40 -30.08 2.44
C THR A 105 16.23 -28.85 2.75
N GLY A 106 17.40 -29.03 3.38
CA GLY A 106 18.27 -27.92 3.79
C GLY A 106 19.16 -28.28 4.97
N HIS A 107 20.16 -27.46 5.25
CA HIS A 107 21.17 -27.72 6.30
C HIS A 107 20.75 -27.27 7.71
N CYS A 108 19.64 -26.55 7.86
CA CYS A 108 19.02 -26.26 9.16
C CYS A 108 18.07 -27.37 9.64
N HIS A 109 18.15 -28.57 9.06
CA HIS A 109 17.27 -29.69 9.37
C HIS A 109 15.78 -29.35 9.20
N PRO A 110 15.35 -28.71 8.08
CA PRO A 110 13.97 -28.25 7.92
C PRO A 110 12.99 -29.40 7.65
N ARG A 111 13.43 -30.66 7.63
CA ARG A 111 12.62 -31.86 7.31
C ARG A 111 11.32 -32.03 8.13
N LYS A 112 11.14 -31.25 9.19
CA LYS A 112 9.88 -31.16 9.96
C LYS A 112 8.81 -30.30 9.28
N LEU A 113 9.21 -29.36 8.43
CA LEU A 113 8.35 -28.62 7.54
C LEU A 113 7.98 -29.54 6.38
N GLU A 114 6.76 -30.08 6.46
CA GLU A 114 6.21 -31.05 5.54
C GLU A 114 4.69 -30.89 5.41
N ILE A 115 4.13 -31.38 4.31
CA ILE A 115 2.69 -31.48 4.09
C ILE A 115 2.35 -32.89 3.61
N THR A 116 1.42 -33.55 4.29
CA THR A 116 0.98 -34.91 3.93
C THR A 116 -0.14 -34.87 2.87
N PRO A 117 -0.38 -35.99 2.15
CA PRO A 117 -1.48 -36.08 1.20
C PRO A 117 -2.88 -35.81 1.77
N THR A 118 -3.06 -35.89 3.09
CA THR A 118 -4.34 -35.64 3.78
C THR A 118 -4.51 -34.20 4.25
N GLN A 119 -3.44 -33.39 4.29
CA GLN A 119 -3.47 -31.99 4.72
C GLN A 119 -3.69 -31.07 3.51
N SER A 120 -4.65 -30.15 3.57
CA SER A 120 -4.94 -29.20 2.48
C SER A 120 -5.67 -27.97 3.02
N PRO A 121 -5.37 -26.75 2.53
CA PRO A 121 -4.32 -26.41 1.56
C PRO A 121 -2.91 -26.38 2.19
N CYS A 122 -2.82 -26.18 3.51
CA CYS A 122 -1.55 -26.02 4.24
C CYS A 122 -1.39 -27.02 5.38
N GLY A 123 -0.14 -27.33 5.72
CA GLY A 123 0.25 -28.04 6.93
C GLY A 123 0.20 -27.16 8.17
N SER A 124 0.76 -27.64 9.28
CA SER A 124 0.91 -26.84 10.51
C SER A 124 2.19 -26.01 10.47
N PHE A 125 2.20 -24.87 11.17
CA PHE A 125 3.41 -24.09 11.40
C PHE A 125 4.46 -24.87 12.19
N VAL A 126 5.71 -24.75 11.76
CA VAL A 126 6.89 -25.38 12.33
C VAL A 126 7.97 -24.33 12.54
N GLY A 127 8.51 -24.28 13.76
CA GLY A 127 9.65 -23.42 14.08
C GLY A 127 10.97 -23.98 13.53
N ILE A 128 11.44 -23.45 12.41
CA ILE A 128 12.75 -23.75 11.83
C ILE A 128 13.83 -22.93 12.52
N LYS A 129 14.79 -23.64 13.13
CA LYS A 129 15.86 -23.02 13.91
C LYS A 129 17.11 -22.82 13.06
N VAL A 130 17.55 -21.57 12.94
CA VAL A 130 18.82 -21.21 12.31
C VAL A 130 19.75 -20.66 13.39
N ARG A 131 20.98 -21.16 13.46
CA ARG A 131 21.97 -20.70 14.44
C ARG A 131 22.92 -19.71 13.81
N THR A 132 23.23 -18.66 14.54
CA THR A 132 24.37 -17.78 14.28
C THR A 132 25.69 -18.56 14.24
N LYS A 133 26.67 -18.03 13.49
CA LYS A 133 28.03 -18.55 13.41
C LYS A 133 28.95 -17.85 14.42
N LYS A 134 30.14 -18.42 14.63
CA LYS A 134 31.20 -17.88 15.52
C LYS A 134 30.65 -17.47 16.90
N ASN A 135 29.90 -18.36 17.53
CA ASN A 135 29.38 -18.16 18.89
C ASN A 135 28.48 -16.92 19.06
N GLY A 136 27.63 -16.62 18.08
CA GLY A 136 26.77 -15.44 18.13
C GLY A 136 27.35 -14.20 17.48
N LYS A 137 28.59 -14.24 16.99
CA LYS A 137 29.28 -13.06 16.42
C LYS A 137 29.13 -12.90 14.91
N LYS A 138 28.63 -13.91 14.20
CA LYS A 138 28.43 -13.85 12.75
C LYS A 138 27.07 -14.39 12.35
N MET A 139 26.54 -13.87 11.25
CA MET A 139 25.34 -14.38 10.62
C MET A 139 25.47 -15.88 10.32
N GLY A 140 24.45 -16.64 10.70
CA GLY A 140 24.17 -17.96 10.16
C GLY A 140 23.10 -17.86 9.09
N ALA A 141 23.13 -18.75 8.11
CA ALA A 141 22.10 -18.79 7.07
C ALA A 141 21.72 -20.25 6.81
N CYS A 142 20.46 -20.48 6.45
CA CYS A 142 19.94 -21.75 5.99
C CYS A 142 19.14 -21.58 4.71
N THR A 143 19.38 -22.40 3.71
CA THR A 143 18.51 -22.46 2.54
C THR A 143 17.58 -23.65 2.71
N ILE A 144 16.28 -23.38 2.68
CA ILE A 144 15.23 -24.40 2.60
C ILE A 144 14.89 -24.56 1.13
N ARG A 145 14.89 -25.80 0.66
CA ARG A 145 14.43 -26.16 -0.68
C ARG A 145 13.29 -27.15 -0.57
N VAL A 146 12.15 -26.84 -1.17
CA VAL A 146 11.04 -27.78 -1.37
C VAL A 146 10.99 -28.21 -2.82
N ALA A 147 10.57 -29.45 -3.08
CA ALA A 147 10.35 -29.91 -4.43
C ALA A 147 9.08 -30.76 -4.44
N ALA A 148 8.08 -30.30 -5.18
CA ALA A 148 6.83 -31.00 -5.38
C ALA A 148 6.83 -31.65 -6.77
N LYS A 149 6.18 -32.82 -6.84
CA LYS A 149 5.94 -33.53 -8.11
C LYS A 149 4.55 -34.12 -8.05
N SER A 150 3.69 -33.74 -8.99
CA SER A 150 2.32 -34.27 -9.03
C SER A 150 2.28 -35.71 -9.54
N SER A 151 1.18 -36.40 -9.22
CA SER A 151 0.81 -37.71 -9.77
C SER A 151 0.14 -37.63 -11.15
N ASP A 152 -0.01 -36.43 -11.71
CA ASP A 152 -0.64 -36.21 -13.02
C ASP A 152 0.17 -36.87 -14.15
N LYS A 153 -0.46 -37.04 -15.31
CA LYS A 153 0.20 -37.52 -16.54
C LYS A 153 0.01 -36.49 -17.67
N PRO A 154 1.04 -35.71 -18.04
CA PRO A 154 2.41 -35.70 -17.50
C PRO A 154 2.50 -35.09 -16.09
N ALA A 155 3.50 -35.53 -15.32
CA ALA A 155 3.72 -35.02 -13.97
C ALA A 155 4.27 -33.59 -14.02
N ARG A 156 3.63 -32.69 -13.27
CA ARG A 156 4.11 -31.33 -13.04
C ARG A 156 5.16 -31.33 -11.93
N LYS A 157 6.08 -30.37 -11.96
CA LYS A 157 7.15 -30.22 -10.98
C LYS A 157 7.29 -28.77 -10.56
N ASP A 158 7.53 -28.59 -9.28
CA ASP A 158 7.68 -27.28 -8.69
C ASP A 158 8.80 -27.31 -7.65
N ILE A 159 9.59 -26.26 -7.56
CA ILE A 159 10.77 -26.21 -6.70
C ILE A 159 10.93 -24.79 -6.16
N ASP A 160 10.52 -24.58 -4.90
CA ASP A 160 10.84 -23.32 -4.22
C ASP A 160 12.07 -23.45 -3.35
N THR A 161 12.80 -22.35 -3.24
CA THR A 161 13.98 -22.16 -2.44
C THR A 161 13.87 -20.87 -1.66
N ILE A 162 13.92 -20.93 -0.33
CA ILE A 162 13.96 -19.74 0.53
C ILE A 162 15.23 -19.74 1.38
N THR A 163 15.78 -18.56 1.64
CA THR A 163 16.94 -18.39 2.51
C THR A 163 16.52 -17.80 3.85
N LEU A 164 16.99 -18.39 4.94
CA LEU A 164 16.75 -17.98 6.31
C LEU A 164 18.06 -17.46 6.91
N GLU A 165 18.14 -16.18 7.21
CA GLU A 165 19.33 -15.55 7.79
C GLU A 165 19.14 -15.24 9.27
N CYS A 166 19.95 -15.88 10.11
CA CYS A 166 19.98 -15.62 11.53
C CYS A 166 21.16 -14.74 11.91
N LEU A 167 20.85 -13.53 12.34
CA LEU A 167 21.81 -12.49 12.61
C LEU A 167 22.27 -12.52 14.07
N PRO A 168 23.53 -12.12 14.36
CA PRO A 168 23.98 -11.81 15.71
C PRO A 168 23.01 -10.90 16.46
N ALA A 169 22.93 -11.04 17.78
CA ALA A 169 22.31 -10.02 18.61
C ALA A 169 23.18 -8.75 18.54
N GLY A 170 22.62 -7.66 17.98
CA GLY A 170 23.29 -6.37 17.78
C GLY A 170 22.59 -5.54 16.70
N PRO A 171 23.04 -4.29 16.46
CA PRO A 171 22.55 -3.47 15.35
C PRO A 171 22.97 -4.08 13.99
N GLY A 172 22.00 -4.26 13.08
CA GLY A 172 22.16 -4.80 11.72
C GLY A 172 22.18 -6.34 11.59
N PRO A 173 22.09 -6.95 10.37
CA PRO A 173 21.80 -6.48 9.01
C PRO A 173 20.54 -7.13 8.38
N CYS A 174 19.37 -6.93 8.99
CA CYS A 174 18.07 -7.26 8.35
C CYS A 174 17.24 -5.98 8.27
N PRO A 175 17.70 -5.02 7.44
CA PRO A 175 17.08 -3.70 7.39
C PRO A 175 15.68 -3.82 6.81
N ILE A 176 14.79 -2.94 7.26
CA ILE A 176 13.56 -2.67 6.51
C ILE A 176 13.99 -2.15 5.14
N ARG A 177 13.55 -2.81 4.06
CA ARG A 177 13.99 -2.46 2.70
C ARG A 177 13.09 -1.44 2.06
N THR A 178 11.78 -1.66 2.14
CA THR A 178 10.81 -0.80 1.49
C THR A 178 9.86 -0.21 2.53
N VAL A 179 9.61 1.09 2.44
CA VAL A 179 8.64 1.79 3.27
C VAL A 179 7.45 2.16 2.40
N PHE A 180 6.26 1.80 2.86
CA PHE A 180 4.99 2.31 2.38
C PHE A 180 4.38 3.17 3.48
N LEU A 181 3.90 4.35 3.14
CA LEU A 181 3.22 5.25 4.05
C LEU A 181 1.89 5.64 3.42
N ILE A 182 0.79 5.20 4.03
CA ILE A 182 -0.56 5.66 3.69
C ILE A 182 -0.92 6.74 4.71
N LEU A 183 -1.20 7.94 4.23
CA LEU A 183 -1.63 9.06 5.06
C LEU A 183 -3.13 9.29 4.87
N MET A 184 -3.86 9.16 5.98
CA MET A 184 -5.30 9.37 6.07
C MET A 184 -5.57 10.74 6.69
N GLU A 185 -6.80 11.23 6.54
CA GLU A 185 -7.25 12.57 6.90
C GLU A 185 -8.24 12.61 8.07
N ASN A 186 -8.36 13.83 8.58
CA ASN A 186 -8.38 14.19 10.00
C ASN A 186 -9.33 13.38 10.90
N ASN A 187 -8.76 12.44 11.67
CA ASN A 187 -9.52 11.71 12.67
C ASN A 187 -8.73 11.50 13.95
N ASP A 188 -9.35 11.90 15.07
CA ASP A 188 -8.87 11.51 16.40
C ASP A 188 -8.89 9.98 16.52
N TRP A 189 -7.90 9.43 17.22
CA TRP A 189 -7.77 8.00 17.42
C TRP A 189 -9.00 7.39 18.10
N SER A 190 -9.70 8.16 18.92
CA SER A 190 -10.98 7.77 19.54
C SER A 190 -12.15 7.62 18.57
N SER A 191 -12.08 8.25 17.38
CA SER A 191 -13.08 8.12 16.32
C SER A 191 -12.84 6.88 15.46
N ILE A 192 -11.62 6.33 15.49
CA ILE A 192 -11.21 5.14 14.74
C ILE A 192 -11.24 3.89 15.62
N LYS A 193 -10.53 3.91 16.74
CA LYS A 193 -10.37 2.72 17.61
C LYS A 193 -11.69 2.35 18.28
N ASP A 194 -12.02 1.07 18.21
CA ASP A 194 -13.28 0.47 18.67
C ASP A 194 -14.54 1.03 17.97
N SER A 195 -14.38 1.78 16.87
CA SER A 195 -15.47 2.36 16.09
C SER A 195 -16.15 1.32 15.19
N PRO A 196 -17.49 1.28 15.14
CA PRO A 196 -18.21 0.42 14.19
C PRO A 196 -18.04 0.87 12.73
N SER A 197 -17.65 2.12 12.50
CA SER A 197 -17.36 2.66 11.16
C SER A 197 -15.96 2.26 10.67
N ALA A 198 -15.10 1.69 11.50
CA ALA A 198 -13.77 1.22 11.10
C ALA A 198 -13.59 -0.31 11.31
N PRO A 199 -14.43 -1.17 10.73
CA PRO A 199 -14.39 -2.61 11.00
C PRO A 199 -13.10 -3.28 10.52
N TYR A 200 -12.52 -2.91 9.38
CA TYR A 200 -11.28 -3.50 8.88
C TYR A 200 -10.09 -3.15 9.77
N ILE A 201 -9.94 -1.87 10.13
CA ILE A 201 -8.90 -1.42 11.06
C ILE A 201 -9.02 -2.19 12.38
N ASN A 202 -10.21 -2.21 13.00
CA ASN A 202 -10.38 -2.77 14.34
C ASN A 202 -10.35 -4.30 14.39
N ARG A 203 -10.90 -4.98 13.38
CA ARG A 203 -11.07 -6.45 13.40
C ARG A 203 -10.00 -7.19 12.62
N THR A 204 -9.23 -6.50 11.78
CA THR A 204 -8.21 -7.13 10.91
C THR A 204 -6.82 -6.53 11.12
N LEU A 205 -6.67 -5.20 11.02
CA LEU A 205 -5.35 -4.58 11.14
C LEU A 205 -4.84 -4.60 12.58
N LEU A 206 -5.58 -4.01 13.53
CA LEU A 206 -5.12 -3.89 14.91
C LEU A 206 -4.76 -5.24 15.57
N PRO A 207 -5.48 -6.36 15.36
CA PRO A 207 -5.08 -7.65 15.91
C PRO A 207 -3.75 -8.21 15.37
N THR A 208 -3.29 -7.76 14.19
CA THR A 208 -2.07 -8.28 13.54
C THR A 208 -0.92 -7.29 13.55
N ALA A 209 -1.20 -5.99 13.64
CA ALA A 209 -0.25 -4.90 13.61
C ALA A 209 0.39 -4.58 14.97
N SER A 210 1.38 -3.67 14.95
CA SER A 210 1.75 -2.85 16.09
C SER A 210 1.12 -1.46 15.95
N HIS A 211 0.76 -0.80 17.04
CA HIS A 211 0.21 0.57 16.99
C HIS A 211 0.62 1.39 18.20
N ALA A 212 0.54 2.72 18.07
CA ALA A 212 0.73 3.65 19.17
C ALA A 212 -0.61 4.18 19.67
N GLU A 213 -0.77 4.29 20.98
CA GLU A 213 -1.96 4.92 21.61
C GLU A 213 -1.74 6.42 21.89
N GLN A 214 -0.53 6.92 21.62
CA GLN A 214 -0.10 8.30 21.91
C GLN A 214 0.73 8.89 20.76
N TYR A 215 0.22 8.77 19.53
CA TYR A 215 0.75 9.48 18.36
C TYR A 215 -0.06 10.76 18.15
N TYR A 216 0.61 11.89 17.88
CA TYR A 216 0.01 13.22 17.79
C TYR A 216 0.51 13.94 16.53
N ASN A 217 -0.26 14.87 15.98
CA ASN A 217 0.33 15.85 15.08
C ASN A 217 1.20 16.85 15.89
N PRO A 218 2.13 17.58 15.26
CA PRO A 218 2.92 18.59 15.96
C PRO A 218 2.03 19.65 16.64
N PRO A 219 2.48 20.26 17.76
CA PRO A 219 1.61 21.11 18.57
C PRO A 219 1.06 22.33 17.82
N ASN A 220 -0.26 22.52 17.88
CA ASN A 220 -1.04 23.56 17.19
C ASN A 220 -0.78 23.61 15.68
N LEU A 221 -0.46 22.47 15.07
CA LEU A 221 -0.20 22.38 13.64
C LEU A 221 -1.47 21.98 12.90
N HIS A 222 -2.17 23.01 12.44
CA HIS A 222 -3.39 22.95 11.64
C HIS A 222 -3.31 24.10 10.63
N PRO A 223 -3.85 23.97 9.41
CA PRO A 223 -4.58 22.81 8.87
C PRO A 223 -3.64 21.72 8.30
N SER A 224 -4.13 20.84 7.42
CA SER A 224 -3.45 19.67 6.85
C SER A 224 -2.08 19.97 6.22
N LEU A 225 -1.94 20.89 5.25
CA LEU A 225 -0.68 21.10 4.51
C LEU A 225 0.57 21.19 5.41
N PRO A 226 0.58 22.02 6.48
CA PRO A 226 1.67 22.07 7.44
C PRO A 226 2.10 20.69 8.00
N ASN A 227 1.18 19.75 8.23
CA ASN A 227 1.46 18.39 8.72
C ASN A 227 2.16 17.54 7.65
N TYR A 228 1.72 17.61 6.40
CA TYR A 228 2.36 16.92 5.27
C TYR A 228 3.79 17.44 5.04
N LEU A 229 3.99 18.76 5.06
CA LEU A 229 5.34 19.36 4.98
C LEU A 229 6.23 18.91 6.14
N TRP A 230 5.66 18.75 7.33
CA TRP A 230 6.40 18.28 8.49
C TRP A 230 6.85 16.82 8.35
N LEU A 231 6.03 15.95 7.77
CA LEU A 231 6.41 14.56 7.50
C LEU A 231 7.54 14.46 6.47
N GLU A 232 7.65 15.43 5.56
CA GLU A 232 8.68 15.45 4.51
C GLU A 232 9.98 16.16 4.92
N ALA A 233 9.91 17.22 5.74
CA ALA A 233 11.07 18.07 6.07
C ALA A 233 11.32 18.28 7.56
N GLY A 234 10.47 17.74 8.44
CA GLY A 234 10.58 17.91 9.88
C GLY A 234 10.26 19.34 10.36
N THR A 235 9.65 20.15 9.50
CA THR A 235 9.19 21.51 9.74
C THR A 235 8.08 21.85 8.76
N ASN A 236 7.23 22.82 9.10
CA ASN A 236 6.23 23.42 8.23
C ASN A 236 6.71 24.73 7.56
N PHE A 237 7.98 25.13 7.75
CA PHE A 237 8.54 26.38 7.22
C PHE A 237 7.82 27.66 7.67
N GLY A 238 7.02 27.59 8.74
CA GLY A 238 6.17 28.69 9.20
C GLY A 238 4.84 28.81 8.45
N ILE A 239 4.50 27.85 7.57
CA ILE A 239 3.20 27.76 6.90
C ILE A 239 2.13 27.28 7.89
N LEU A 240 1.00 27.97 7.93
CA LEU A 240 -0.12 27.72 8.85
C LEU A 240 -1.48 27.80 8.11
N ASN A 241 -1.48 27.47 6.82
CA ASN A 241 -2.64 27.49 5.95
C ASN A 241 -2.49 26.43 4.84
N ASP A 242 -3.52 26.26 4.01
CA ASP A 242 -3.56 25.37 2.85
C ASP A 242 -3.51 26.16 1.52
N ASP A 243 -2.65 27.19 1.46
CA ASP A 243 -2.45 27.90 0.19
C ASP A 243 -1.63 27.03 -0.77
N LEU A 244 -1.99 27.10 -2.06
CA LEU A 244 -1.41 26.32 -3.16
C LEU A 244 0.12 26.45 -3.26
N PRO A 245 0.81 25.52 -3.94
CA PRO A 245 2.25 25.58 -4.20
C PRO A 245 2.73 26.92 -4.76
N SER A 246 1.94 27.57 -5.62
CA SER A 246 2.24 28.91 -6.17
C SER A 246 2.49 30.02 -5.12
N GLN A 247 2.09 29.80 -3.87
CA GLN A 247 2.25 30.76 -2.76
C GLN A 247 3.15 30.19 -1.67
N ASN A 248 3.01 28.90 -1.36
CA ASN A 248 3.68 28.23 -0.26
C ASN A 248 4.91 27.40 -0.68
N HIS A 249 5.37 27.51 -1.92
CA HIS A 249 6.56 26.80 -2.38
C HIS A 249 7.81 27.14 -1.56
N GLN A 250 8.73 26.18 -1.53
CA GLN A 250 9.93 26.18 -0.72
C GLN A 250 11.16 26.02 -1.63
N SER A 251 12.07 26.99 -1.54
CA SER A 251 13.33 26.98 -2.32
C SER A 251 14.44 26.14 -1.68
N THR A 252 14.13 25.36 -0.64
CA THR A 252 15.10 24.55 0.09
C THR A 252 15.20 23.15 -0.50
N SER A 253 16.40 22.56 -0.41
CA SER A 253 16.65 21.15 -0.74
C SER A 253 16.75 20.26 0.51
N ASN A 254 16.51 20.81 1.71
CA ASN A 254 16.52 20.06 2.97
C ASN A 254 15.18 19.38 3.23
N HIS A 255 14.91 18.32 2.48
CA HIS A 255 13.73 17.47 2.60
C HIS A 255 14.09 16.00 2.35
N LEU A 256 13.24 15.08 2.82
CA LEU A 256 13.53 13.65 2.93
C LEU A 256 13.89 13.04 1.57
N VAL A 257 13.12 13.31 0.52
CA VAL A 257 13.35 12.64 -0.78
C VAL A 257 14.67 13.03 -1.41
N ASN A 258 15.16 14.25 -1.18
CA ASN A 258 16.53 14.63 -1.55
C ASN A 258 17.60 13.84 -0.79
N LEU A 259 17.40 13.58 0.50
CA LEU A 259 18.32 12.74 1.26
C LEU A 259 18.32 11.29 0.75
N LEU A 260 17.15 10.77 0.39
CA LEU A 260 17.01 9.43 -0.19
C LEU A 260 17.74 9.34 -1.54
N GLU A 261 17.51 10.27 -2.46
CA GLU A 261 18.17 10.30 -3.76
C GLU A 261 19.69 10.44 -3.63
N ALA A 262 20.18 11.29 -2.71
CA ALA A 262 21.61 11.45 -2.43
C ALA A 262 22.24 10.14 -1.92
N ALA A 263 21.46 9.28 -1.26
CA ALA A 263 21.86 7.95 -0.83
C ALA A 263 21.63 6.86 -1.91
N GLY A 264 21.15 7.21 -3.10
CA GLY A 264 20.84 6.28 -4.19
C GLY A 264 19.58 5.44 -3.94
N LEU A 265 18.67 5.92 -3.10
CA LEU A 265 17.39 5.27 -2.80
C LEU A 265 16.28 5.92 -3.63
N SER A 266 15.49 5.10 -4.32
CA SER A 266 14.34 5.57 -5.08
C SER A 266 13.18 5.95 -4.15
N TRP A 267 12.42 6.97 -4.55
CA TRP A 267 11.17 7.35 -3.92
C TRP A 267 10.07 7.50 -4.97
N ARG A 268 8.81 7.40 -4.54
CA ARG A 268 7.63 7.68 -5.35
C ARG A 268 6.48 8.08 -4.44
N THR A 269 5.62 8.96 -4.91
CA THR A 269 4.29 9.15 -4.31
C THR A 269 3.20 8.70 -5.27
N TYR A 270 2.15 8.08 -4.73
CA TYR A 270 0.98 7.66 -5.45
C TYR A 270 -0.21 8.49 -4.98
N GLN A 271 -0.63 9.42 -5.83
CA GLN A 271 -1.72 10.36 -5.56
C GLN A 271 -2.97 9.90 -6.30
N GLU A 272 -4.09 9.73 -5.61
CA GLU A 272 -5.36 9.38 -6.27
C GLU A 272 -5.86 10.55 -7.14
N ASP A 273 -6.60 10.23 -8.22
CA ASP A 273 -7.15 11.19 -9.20
C ASP A 273 -6.21 12.02 -10.08
N ILE A 274 -4.88 12.01 -9.87
CA ILE A 274 -3.96 12.69 -10.80
C ILE A 274 -3.81 11.91 -12.12
N SER A 275 -3.38 12.59 -13.20
CA SER A 275 -3.18 11.96 -14.51
C SER A 275 -1.80 11.33 -14.71
N GLY A 276 -0.79 11.77 -13.97
CA GLY A 276 0.62 11.40 -14.19
C GLY A 276 1.27 11.99 -15.44
N THR A 277 0.61 12.93 -16.13
CA THR A 277 1.11 13.57 -17.37
C THR A 277 1.66 14.97 -17.16
N ALA A 278 1.42 15.56 -15.99
CA ALA A 278 1.88 16.88 -15.57
C ALA A 278 2.12 16.87 -14.07
N CYS A 279 2.96 17.79 -13.57
CA CYS A 279 3.12 18.01 -12.14
C CYS A 279 1.81 18.59 -11.57
N PRO A 280 1.17 17.94 -10.58
CA PRO A 280 -0.15 18.33 -10.11
C PRO A 280 -0.07 19.51 -9.11
N LEU A 281 0.12 20.72 -9.63
CA LEU A 281 0.35 21.93 -8.82
C LEU A 281 -0.94 22.58 -8.27
N THR A 282 -2.10 21.99 -8.53
CA THR A 282 -3.43 22.47 -8.13
C THR A 282 -4.38 21.30 -7.95
N ASN A 283 -5.49 21.49 -7.23
CA ASN A 283 -6.54 20.48 -7.07
C ASN A 283 -7.11 20.03 -8.42
N VAL A 284 -7.35 18.71 -8.57
CA VAL A 284 -7.91 18.09 -9.77
C VAL A 284 -8.86 16.97 -9.36
N GLY A 285 -10.15 17.06 -9.71
CA GLY A 285 -11.11 16.05 -9.25
C GLY A 285 -11.20 16.05 -7.72
N MET A 286 -10.99 14.90 -7.08
CA MET A 286 -10.89 14.77 -5.61
C MET A 286 -9.45 14.77 -5.09
N TYR A 287 -8.45 14.96 -5.96
CA TYR A 287 -7.08 15.22 -5.53
C TYR A 287 -6.99 16.61 -4.90
N ASP A 288 -6.54 16.66 -3.64
CA ASP A 288 -6.15 17.88 -2.95
C ASP A 288 -4.62 18.03 -2.97
N VAL A 289 -4.13 19.12 -3.55
CA VAL A 289 -2.69 19.39 -3.64
C VAL A 289 -2.06 19.58 -2.27
N ASN A 290 -2.84 19.99 -1.27
CA ASN A 290 -2.37 20.18 0.11
C ASN A 290 -1.93 18.88 0.77
N HIS A 291 -2.34 17.73 0.22
CA HIS A 291 -2.00 16.39 0.71
C HIS A 291 -0.79 15.77 -0.04
N ASP A 292 -0.08 16.58 -0.83
CA ASP A 292 1.08 16.19 -1.61
C ASP A 292 2.28 17.10 -1.29
N PRO A 293 3.09 16.80 -0.27
CA PRO A 293 4.12 17.72 0.20
C PRO A 293 5.24 17.91 -0.84
N PHE A 294 5.45 16.94 -1.73
CA PHE A 294 6.55 16.94 -2.68
C PHE A 294 6.42 18.06 -3.72
N VAL A 295 5.19 18.45 -4.08
CA VAL A 295 4.96 19.53 -5.06
C VAL A 295 5.16 20.94 -4.49
N TYR A 296 5.45 21.06 -3.19
CA TYR A 296 5.80 22.34 -2.56
C TYR A 296 7.29 22.66 -2.62
N PHE A 297 8.15 21.77 -3.14
CA PHE A 297 9.59 22.03 -3.23
C PHE A 297 10.03 22.40 -4.65
N ASP A 298 10.71 23.54 -4.78
CA ASP A 298 11.10 24.09 -6.08
C ASP A 298 12.06 23.19 -6.86
N ASP A 299 12.86 22.39 -6.16
CA ASP A 299 13.77 21.44 -6.80
C ASP A 299 13.06 20.17 -7.31
N VAL A 300 11.82 19.90 -6.88
CA VAL A 300 10.95 18.85 -7.44
C VAL A 300 10.17 19.41 -8.63
N THR A 301 9.61 20.61 -8.47
CA THR A 301 8.68 21.21 -9.42
C THR A 301 9.31 22.16 -10.43
N GLN A 302 10.63 22.38 -10.38
CA GLN A 302 11.33 23.36 -11.22
C GLN A 302 10.67 24.75 -11.13
N GLU A 303 10.52 25.26 -9.91
CA GLU A 303 9.87 26.55 -9.60
C GLU A 303 8.38 26.59 -10.05
N ASN A 304 7.58 25.59 -9.66
CA ASN A 304 6.16 25.45 -10.03
C ASN A 304 5.90 25.31 -11.54
N ASP A 305 6.73 24.55 -12.26
CA ASP A 305 6.52 24.18 -13.66
C ASP A 305 5.66 22.90 -13.78
N PRO A 306 4.45 22.95 -14.38
CA PRO A 306 3.63 21.77 -14.61
C PRO A 306 4.28 20.72 -15.53
N SER A 307 5.33 21.08 -16.26
CA SER A 307 6.12 20.19 -17.12
C SER A 307 7.41 19.66 -16.46
N ALA A 308 7.62 19.94 -15.17
CA ALA A 308 8.79 19.50 -14.43
C ALA A 308 8.96 17.97 -14.47
N SER A 309 10.03 17.53 -15.11
CA SER A 309 10.28 16.10 -15.35
C SER A 309 10.43 15.29 -14.06
N ARG A 310 11.13 15.86 -13.07
CA ARG A 310 11.34 15.20 -11.76
C ARG A 310 10.01 15.00 -11.04
N CYS A 311 9.18 16.04 -10.95
CA CYS A 311 7.84 15.91 -10.39
C CYS A 311 7.02 14.83 -11.13
N ILE A 312 6.94 14.87 -12.46
CA ILE A 312 6.18 13.90 -13.25
C ILE A 312 6.69 12.47 -13.05
N GLU A 313 8.01 12.27 -12.93
CA GLU A 313 8.63 10.94 -12.74
C GLU A 313 8.30 10.32 -11.37
N HIS A 314 8.16 11.14 -10.33
CA HIS A 314 8.01 10.66 -8.95
C HIS A 314 6.59 10.80 -8.38
N VAL A 315 5.80 11.77 -8.87
CA VAL A 315 4.42 12.01 -8.46
C VAL A 315 3.50 11.28 -9.44
N ARG A 316 3.13 10.04 -9.09
CA ARG A 316 2.47 9.09 -9.99
C ARG A 316 1.00 8.89 -9.64
N PRO A 317 0.15 8.60 -10.64
CA PRO A 317 -1.26 8.34 -10.41
C PRO A 317 -1.42 7.06 -9.60
N TYR A 318 -2.32 7.07 -8.62
CA TYR A 318 -2.61 5.93 -7.75
C TYR A 318 -2.91 4.63 -8.51
N SER A 319 -3.55 4.74 -9.67
CA SER A 319 -3.88 3.59 -10.53
C SER A 319 -2.66 2.79 -11.01
N GLU A 320 -1.45 3.36 -10.96
CA GLU A 320 -0.19 2.66 -11.28
C GLU A 320 0.28 1.74 -10.13
N LEU A 321 -0.09 2.02 -8.88
CA LEU A 321 0.42 1.33 -7.67
C LEU A 321 0.28 -0.19 -7.78
N GLN A 322 -0.90 -0.69 -8.17
CA GLN A 322 -1.13 -2.13 -8.22
C GLN A 322 -0.22 -2.83 -9.25
N THR A 323 0.01 -2.19 -10.41
CA THR A 323 0.91 -2.74 -11.43
C THR A 323 2.34 -2.76 -10.93
N ASP A 324 2.78 -1.70 -10.24
CA ASP A 324 4.11 -1.62 -9.67
C ASP A 324 4.34 -2.63 -8.54
N LEU A 325 3.34 -2.86 -7.69
CA LEU A 325 3.39 -3.88 -6.62
C LEU A 325 3.53 -5.29 -7.20
N ILE A 326 2.82 -5.61 -8.29
CA ILE A 326 2.87 -6.93 -8.94
C ILE A 326 4.21 -7.15 -9.65
N ASN A 327 4.72 -6.12 -10.32
CA ASN A 327 5.95 -6.20 -11.10
C ASN A 327 7.24 -5.96 -10.29
N ASP A 328 7.12 -5.69 -8.99
CA ASP A 328 8.24 -5.34 -8.10
C ASP A 328 9.01 -4.10 -8.59
N THR A 329 8.28 -3.08 -9.08
CA THR A 329 8.81 -1.81 -9.61
C THR A 329 8.46 -0.59 -8.74
N VAL A 330 7.89 -0.81 -7.56
CA VAL A 330 7.73 0.22 -6.53
C VAL A 330 9.08 0.80 -6.09
N ALA A 331 9.07 2.01 -5.55
CA ALA A 331 10.27 2.64 -5.03
C ALA A 331 10.69 2.06 -3.66
N ARG A 332 11.83 2.49 -3.13
CA ARG A 332 12.23 2.13 -1.75
C ARG A 332 11.38 2.87 -0.72
N TYR A 333 11.02 4.12 -0.99
CA TYR A 333 10.05 4.89 -0.21
C TYR A 333 8.82 5.20 -1.07
N ASN A 334 7.64 4.81 -0.60
CA ASN A 334 6.38 4.99 -1.31
C ASN A 334 5.40 5.72 -0.39
N PHE A 335 5.07 6.97 -0.74
CA PHE A 335 4.01 7.74 -0.09
C PHE A 335 2.71 7.53 -0.85
N ILE A 336 1.60 7.35 -0.16
CA ILE A 336 0.30 7.02 -0.76
C ILE A 336 -0.75 7.90 -0.11
N THR A 337 -1.42 8.69 -0.93
CA THR A 337 -2.47 9.62 -0.50
C THR A 337 -3.77 9.26 -1.23
N PRO A 338 -4.79 8.76 -0.51
CA PRO A 338 -6.13 8.61 -1.07
C PRO A 338 -6.72 9.99 -1.39
N HIS A 339 -7.73 10.04 -2.27
CA HIS A 339 -8.44 11.29 -2.53
C HIS A 339 -9.42 11.62 -1.38
N LEU A 340 -10.02 12.81 -1.38
CA LEU A 340 -10.90 13.33 -0.30
C LEU A 340 -12.05 12.40 0.16
N CYS A 341 -12.57 11.53 -0.70
CA CYS A 341 -13.61 10.56 -0.29
C CYS A 341 -13.07 9.28 0.37
N HIS A 342 -11.78 8.99 0.20
CA HIS A 342 -11.12 7.75 0.63
C HIS A 342 -10.12 7.97 1.75
N ASP A 343 -9.68 9.21 1.98
CA ASP A 343 -8.76 9.56 3.06
C ASP A 343 -9.46 9.70 4.42
N MET A 344 -10.80 9.66 4.47
CA MET A 344 -11.66 9.87 5.64
C MET A 344 -11.97 11.34 5.97
N HIS A 345 -11.68 12.28 5.05
CA HIS A 345 -12.07 13.67 5.21
C HIS A 345 -13.55 13.90 4.84
N ASP A 346 -13.92 13.59 3.59
CA ASP A 346 -15.23 13.94 3.05
C ASP A 346 -16.25 12.78 3.16
N ALA A 347 -17.48 13.14 3.48
CA ALA A 347 -18.61 12.23 3.39
C ALA A 347 -19.10 12.14 1.94
N CYS A 348 -18.80 11.04 1.24
CA CYS A 348 -19.18 10.86 -0.15
C CYS A 348 -20.23 9.74 -0.35
N PRO A 349 -21.07 9.84 -1.40
CA PRO A 349 -21.97 8.76 -1.74
C PRO A 349 -21.21 7.48 -2.18
N PRO A 350 -21.77 6.28 -1.93
CA PRO A 350 -23.07 6.04 -1.30
C PRO A 350 -23.00 5.92 0.23
N LEU A 351 -21.81 5.78 0.83
CA LEU A 351 -21.66 5.47 2.25
C LEU A 351 -21.99 6.68 3.14
N ASN A 352 -21.54 7.87 2.76
CA ASN A 352 -21.69 9.13 3.50
C ASN A 352 -21.22 9.02 4.98
N ASP A 353 -20.18 8.21 5.19
CA ASP A 353 -19.49 8.01 6.46
C ASP A 353 -17.98 8.06 6.15
N PRO A 354 -17.29 9.18 6.45
CA PRO A 354 -15.88 9.37 6.12
C PRO A 354 -14.99 8.22 6.61
N VAL A 355 -15.17 7.80 7.87
CA VAL A 355 -14.39 6.71 8.48
C VAL A 355 -14.67 5.39 7.78
N LEU A 356 -15.93 5.05 7.50
CA LEU A 356 -16.26 3.80 6.81
C LEU A 356 -15.79 3.76 5.37
N GLN A 357 -15.77 4.90 4.68
CA GLN A 357 -15.23 4.99 3.32
C GLN A 357 -13.73 4.70 3.30
N GLY A 358 -12.95 5.38 4.14
CA GLY A 358 -11.52 5.13 4.22
C GLY A 358 -11.18 3.74 4.77
N ASP A 359 -11.96 3.20 5.71
CA ASP A 359 -11.78 1.82 6.19
C ASP A 359 -12.05 0.80 5.08
N THR A 360 -13.07 1.05 4.25
CA THR A 360 -13.38 0.22 3.07
C THR A 360 -12.26 0.31 2.03
N TRP A 361 -11.74 1.51 1.78
CA TRP A 361 -10.60 1.72 0.89
C TRP A 361 -9.37 0.96 1.42
N LEU A 362 -8.99 1.14 2.69
CA LEU A 362 -7.89 0.41 3.33
C LEU A 362 -8.07 -1.11 3.24
N SER A 363 -9.30 -1.61 3.38
CA SER A 363 -9.60 -3.05 3.25
C SER A 363 -9.32 -3.63 1.87
N THR A 364 -9.29 -2.77 0.84
CA THR A 364 -8.99 -3.13 -0.55
C THR A 364 -7.51 -2.97 -0.84
N GLU A 365 -6.88 -1.91 -0.31
CA GLU A 365 -5.52 -1.50 -0.72
C GLU A 365 -4.42 -2.12 0.13
N VAL A 366 -4.62 -2.20 1.45
CA VAL A 366 -3.62 -2.79 2.35
C VAL A 366 -3.28 -4.24 1.96
N PRO A 367 -4.24 -5.13 1.63
CA PRO A 367 -3.89 -6.50 1.20
C PRO A 367 -3.01 -6.56 -0.06
N LYS A 368 -3.14 -5.60 -1.00
CA LYS A 368 -2.30 -5.55 -2.20
C LYS A 368 -0.85 -5.26 -1.82
N ILE A 369 -0.62 -4.32 -0.91
CA ILE A 369 0.72 -4.00 -0.39
C ILE A 369 1.29 -5.20 0.36
N LEU A 370 0.53 -5.78 1.30
CA LEU A 370 1.00 -6.90 2.12
C LEU A 370 1.34 -8.16 1.31
N ALA A 371 0.74 -8.34 0.14
CA ALA A 371 1.01 -9.44 -0.78
C ALA A 371 2.17 -9.16 -1.77
N SER A 372 2.69 -7.93 -1.83
CA SER A 372 3.73 -7.55 -2.79
C SER A 372 5.10 -8.13 -2.45
N PRO A 373 5.96 -8.43 -3.45
CA PRO A 373 7.34 -8.86 -3.20
C PRO A 373 8.11 -7.86 -2.35
N ALA A 374 7.96 -6.56 -2.60
CA ALA A 374 8.59 -5.48 -1.85
C ALA A 374 8.21 -5.47 -0.35
N TYR A 375 6.96 -5.79 0.00
CA TYR A 375 6.57 -5.91 1.41
C TYR A 375 7.12 -7.21 2.04
N LEU A 376 7.02 -8.32 1.31
CA LEU A 376 7.48 -9.63 1.78
C LEU A 376 9.00 -9.66 1.98
N ASP A 377 9.76 -8.85 1.22
CA ASP A 377 11.19 -8.65 1.39
C ASP A 377 11.56 -7.65 2.52
N ASN A 378 10.92 -7.82 3.68
CA ASN A 378 11.13 -6.98 4.87
C ASN A 378 10.68 -5.52 4.66
N GLY A 379 9.56 -5.30 4.00
CA GLY A 379 8.92 -3.98 3.95
C GLY A 379 8.25 -3.59 5.27
N ALA A 380 7.92 -2.31 5.38
CA ALA A 380 7.11 -1.76 6.45
C ALA A 380 6.02 -0.87 5.85
N LEU A 381 4.78 -1.11 6.26
CA LEU A 381 3.64 -0.26 5.96
C LEU A 381 3.28 0.52 7.22
N PHE A 382 3.28 1.83 7.10
CA PHE A 382 2.77 2.77 8.08
C PHE A 382 1.41 3.29 7.59
N ILE A 383 0.41 3.24 8.46
CA ILE A 383 -0.89 3.88 8.25
C ILE A 383 -1.05 4.87 9.40
N LEU A 384 -1.13 6.15 9.08
CA LEU A 384 -1.25 7.21 10.05
C LEU A 384 -2.21 8.29 9.54
N TRP A 385 -2.61 9.17 10.45
CA TRP A 385 -3.42 10.34 10.15
C TRP A 385 -2.54 11.59 10.20
N ASP A 386 -2.91 12.61 9.46
CA ASP A 386 -2.18 13.87 9.39
C ASP A 386 -2.50 14.76 10.61
N GLU A 387 -3.77 14.93 10.98
CA GLU A 387 -4.17 15.78 12.10
C GLU A 387 -5.41 15.26 12.85
N GLY A 388 -5.57 15.75 14.08
CA GLY A 388 -6.76 15.47 14.89
C GLY A 388 -7.95 16.27 14.38
N GLY A 389 -9.14 15.66 14.38
CA GLY A 389 -10.38 16.38 14.04
C GLY A 389 -10.69 17.50 15.04
N SER A 390 -10.11 17.44 16.25
CA SER A 390 -10.09 18.56 17.18
C SER A 390 -8.81 18.60 18.04
N GLY A 391 -8.05 19.69 17.96
CA GLY A 391 -6.77 19.80 18.66
C GLY A 391 -5.71 18.87 18.07
N ASP A 392 -4.70 18.49 18.86
CA ASP A 392 -3.50 17.83 18.30
C ASP A 392 -3.50 16.28 18.40
N GLY A 393 -4.67 15.67 18.65
CA GLY A 393 -4.84 14.21 18.79
C GLY A 393 -5.07 13.72 20.23
N PRO A 394 -4.80 12.42 20.54
CA PRO A 394 -4.05 11.46 19.72
C PRO A 394 -4.73 11.15 18.39
N ILE A 395 -3.91 10.88 17.38
CA ILE A 395 -4.26 10.39 16.05
C ILE A 395 -3.71 8.98 15.83
N GLY A 396 -4.13 8.31 14.77
CA GLY A 396 -3.73 6.92 14.51
C GLY A 396 -2.28 6.76 14.03
N MET A 397 -1.62 5.71 14.49
CA MET A 397 -0.34 5.22 13.96
C MET A 397 -0.32 3.70 14.06
N ILE A 398 -0.36 3.04 12.91
CA ILE A 398 -0.41 1.59 12.74
C ILE A 398 0.80 1.17 11.90
N VAL A 399 1.50 0.14 12.35
CA VAL A 399 2.67 -0.44 11.70
C VAL A 399 2.45 -1.91 11.41
N LEU A 400 2.52 -2.26 10.13
CA LEU A 400 2.54 -3.63 9.62
C LEU A 400 3.92 -3.89 9.03
N SER A 401 4.59 -4.93 9.49
CA SER A 401 5.87 -5.36 8.92
C SER A 401 6.20 -6.77 9.36
N PRO A 402 6.93 -7.57 8.56
CA PRO A 402 7.62 -8.77 9.06
C PRO A 402 8.60 -8.49 10.21
N LYS A 403 8.92 -7.22 10.50
CA LYS A 403 9.75 -6.76 11.63
C LYS A 403 8.96 -6.07 12.74
N ALA A 404 7.67 -5.86 12.59
CA ALA A 404 6.85 -5.30 13.65
C ALA A 404 6.76 -6.29 14.81
N LYS A 405 6.50 -5.81 16.03
CA LYS A 405 6.11 -6.69 17.15
C LYS A 405 4.82 -7.44 16.84
N GLY A 406 3.94 -6.82 16.04
CA GLY A 406 2.68 -7.39 15.55
C GLY A 406 1.74 -7.84 16.67
N GLY A 407 0.74 -8.64 16.30
CA GLY A 407 -0.13 -9.35 17.26
C GLY A 407 -0.92 -8.44 18.21
N GLY A 408 -1.25 -7.22 17.79
CA GLY A 408 -1.93 -6.24 18.61
C GLY A 408 -1.05 -5.59 19.67
N TYR A 409 0.29 -5.66 19.51
CA TYR A 409 1.21 -4.92 20.36
C TYR A 409 0.87 -3.42 20.30
N ARG A 410 0.82 -2.80 21.47
CA ARG A 410 0.63 -1.37 21.61
C ARG A 410 1.48 -0.80 22.71
N ASN A 411 1.81 0.48 22.57
CA ASN A 411 2.48 1.25 23.60
C ASN A 411 1.79 2.60 23.82
N THR A 412 2.24 3.31 24.85
CA THR A 412 1.78 4.67 25.19
C THR A 412 2.96 5.64 25.19
N ILE A 413 3.95 5.40 24.31
CA ILE A 413 5.08 6.32 24.15
C ILE A 413 4.55 7.51 23.34
N HIS A 414 4.90 8.73 23.76
CA HIS A 414 4.52 9.93 23.05
C HIS A 414 5.33 10.05 21.75
N TYR A 415 4.61 10.09 20.63
CA TYR A 415 5.15 10.22 19.29
C TYR A 415 4.48 11.35 18.53
N THR A 416 5.18 11.87 17.52
CA THR A 416 4.65 12.88 16.60
C THR A 416 5.08 12.58 15.16
N HIS A 417 4.69 13.41 14.20
CA HIS A 417 5.23 13.36 12.84
C HIS A 417 6.76 13.38 12.77
N SER A 418 7.42 14.11 13.67
CA SER A 418 8.88 14.06 13.81
C SER A 418 9.41 12.66 14.15
N SER A 419 8.62 11.85 14.88
CA SER A 419 8.96 10.46 15.22
C SER A 419 8.90 9.57 13.97
N THR A 420 7.89 9.78 13.12
CA THR A 420 7.75 9.07 11.83
C THR A 420 8.90 9.42 10.90
N LEU A 421 9.17 10.71 10.67
CA LEU A 421 10.28 11.14 9.83
C LEU A 421 11.62 10.59 10.32
N ARG A 422 11.92 10.72 11.63
CA ARG A 422 13.12 10.13 12.23
C ARG A 422 13.23 8.64 11.96
N THR A 423 12.13 7.92 12.12
CA THR A 423 12.08 6.47 11.91
C THR A 423 12.42 6.12 10.45
N VAL A 424 11.89 6.87 9.49
CA VAL A 424 12.17 6.66 8.06
C VAL A 424 13.64 7.00 7.74
N GLU A 425 14.16 8.10 8.28
CA GLU A 425 15.57 8.48 8.12
C GLU A 425 16.53 7.42 8.70
N GLU A 426 16.21 6.88 9.88
CA GLU A 426 16.96 5.79 10.52
C GLU A 426 16.86 4.47 9.73
N ILE A 427 15.68 4.13 9.17
CA ILE A 427 15.50 2.95 8.32
C ILE A 427 16.42 2.99 7.10
N PHE A 428 16.49 4.15 6.44
CA PHE A 428 17.28 4.33 5.23
C PHE A 428 18.74 4.73 5.50
N GLY A 429 19.08 5.03 6.76
CA GLY A 429 20.42 5.44 7.16
C GLY A 429 20.86 6.76 6.52
N VAL A 430 19.91 7.66 6.26
CA VAL A 430 20.18 8.98 5.67
C VAL A 430 20.46 10.02 6.75
N THR A 431 21.32 10.98 6.43
CA THR A 431 21.73 12.06 7.34
C THR A 431 21.98 13.34 6.54
N PRO A 432 21.86 14.53 7.15
CA PRO A 432 21.50 14.80 8.55
C PRO A 432 20.01 14.49 8.84
N MET A 433 19.68 14.22 10.11
CA MET A 433 18.27 14.14 10.54
C MET A 433 17.60 15.51 10.37
N LEU A 434 16.45 15.55 9.71
CA LEU A 434 15.77 16.78 9.32
C LEU A 434 14.92 17.37 10.45
N GLY A 435 15.04 18.68 10.68
CA GLY A 435 14.16 19.44 11.56
C GLY A 435 13.87 18.77 12.91
N GLY A 436 12.58 18.60 13.22
CA GLY A 436 12.12 17.95 14.46
C GLY A 436 12.58 16.50 14.64
N ALA A 437 12.91 15.79 13.56
CA ALA A 437 13.35 14.39 13.60
C ALA A 437 14.65 14.21 14.39
N ALA A 438 15.56 15.19 14.34
CA ALA A 438 16.84 15.17 15.04
C ALA A 438 16.72 14.99 16.57
N SER A 439 15.58 15.38 17.15
CA SER A 439 15.31 15.30 18.60
C SER A 439 14.16 14.37 18.99
N ALA A 440 13.43 13.83 18.03
CA ALA A 440 12.24 13.03 18.29
C ALA A 440 12.58 11.65 18.87
N THR A 441 11.63 11.03 19.58
CA THR A 441 11.71 9.60 19.88
C THR A 441 11.27 8.84 18.63
N ASP A 442 12.08 7.93 18.09
CA ASP A 442 11.67 7.11 16.95
C ASP A 442 10.69 5.99 17.34
N LEU A 443 10.12 5.34 16.32
CA LEU A 443 9.12 4.29 16.46
C LEU A 443 9.73 2.90 16.71
N ARG A 444 11.02 2.76 17.09
CA ARG A 444 11.69 1.45 17.25
C ARG A 444 10.97 0.49 18.18
N ASP A 445 10.23 1.01 19.17
CA ASP A 445 9.46 0.18 20.09
C ASP A 445 8.30 -0.57 19.40
N LEU A 446 7.87 -0.16 18.20
CA LEU A 446 6.87 -0.91 17.43
C LEU A 446 7.50 -2.11 16.68
N PHE A 447 8.82 -2.27 16.72
CA PHE A 447 9.56 -3.30 15.99
C PHE A 447 10.26 -4.30 16.92
N VAL A 448 10.42 -5.55 16.47
CA VAL A 448 11.27 -6.55 17.15
C VAL A 448 12.75 -6.35 16.84
N SER A 449 13.03 -5.71 15.71
CA SER A 449 14.36 -5.34 15.25
C SER A 449 14.24 -4.05 14.46
N PHE A 450 15.03 -3.07 14.84
CA PHE A 450 15.13 -1.77 14.18
C PHE A 450 16.61 -1.51 13.87
N PRO A 451 16.96 -0.89 12.73
CA PRO A 451 18.35 -0.69 12.28
C PRO A 451 19.29 -0.09 13.32
#